data_AF-A0A240U1Q4-F1
#
_entry.id   AF-A0A240U1Q4-F1
#
_cell.length_a   1.000
_cell.length_b   1.000
_cell.length_c   1.000
_cell.angle_alpha   90.00
_cell.angle_beta   90.00
_cell.angle_gamma   90.00
#
_symmetry.space_group_name_H-M   'P 1'
#
loop_
_entity.id
_entity.type
_entity.pdbx_description
1 polymer ?
#
loop_
_entity_poly.entity_id
_entity_poly.type
_entity_poly.pdbx_seq_one_letter_code
_entity_poly.pdbx_strand_id
1 'polypeptide(L)'
;MARKSLEKYPGQRNKEKRELFSQYPFRIIDRLYKKKFFNLFGNCCFKCGKLEKSTQEIGFPPNLCMDHHIPMALGGHLIPGNLVSLCRRCNGLKLDKSPSEFYKQEELERLQPLLDSQEELFKFSFDMDKWKNNKETYLIELGIEEEVVHAALHDEYSTNYIGDIELEGNRVEITITMDQESIEKSLDITSKKC
;
A
#
# COMPACT_ATOMS: atom_id res chain seq x y z
N MET A 1 -0.34 -3.63 28.91
CA MET A 1 -1.03 -3.40 27.63
C MET A 1 -0.07 -2.72 26.66
N ALA A 2 0.02 -3.15 25.41
CA ALA A 2 0.85 -2.45 24.41
C ALA A 2 0.27 -1.06 24.16
N ARG A 3 1.09 -0.01 24.36
CA ARG A 3 0.67 1.38 24.13
C ARG A 3 0.44 1.58 22.64
N LYS A 4 -0.72 2.13 22.26
CA LYS A 4 -1.06 2.50 20.88
C LYS A 4 -0.85 4.01 20.73
N SER A 5 -0.47 4.43 19.52
CA SER A 5 -0.46 5.83 19.14
C SER A 5 -1.87 6.41 19.21
N LEU A 6 -1.99 7.65 19.68
CA LEU A 6 -3.27 8.35 19.79
C LEU A 6 -3.80 8.75 18.40
N GLU A 7 -5.02 8.31 18.09
CA GLU A 7 -5.78 8.80 16.94
C GLU A 7 -6.73 9.91 17.41
N LYS A 8 -6.97 10.93 16.56
CA LYS A 8 -7.94 11.99 16.86
C LYS A 8 -9.38 11.45 16.84
N TYR A 9 -9.63 10.44 16.01
CA TYR A 9 -10.91 9.73 15.93
C TYR A 9 -10.67 8.27 15.54
N PRO A 10 -11.55 7.33 15.93
CA PRO A 10 -11.39 5.92 15.61
C PRO A 10 -11.27 5.68 14.10
N GLY A 11 -10.19 5.01 13.69
CA GLY A 11 -9.98 4.62 12.29
C GLY A 11 -9.31 5.69 11.43
N GLN A 12 -8.85 6.80 12.02
CA GLN A 12 -8.10 7.84 11.31
C GLN A 12 -6.93 7.24 10.50
N ARG A 13 -6.16 6.32 11.09
CA ARG A 13 -5.01 5.70 10.41
C ARG A 13 -5.41 4.91 9.17
N ASN A 14 -6.53 4.19 9.24
CA ASN A 14 -7.01 3.42 8.09
C ASN A 14 -7.56 4.34 7.01
N LYS A 15 -8.19 5.46 7.40
CA LYS A 15 -8.63 6.49 6.45
C LYS A 15 -7.44 7.13 5.73
N GLU A 16 -6.43 7.63 6.45
CA GLU A 16 -5.25 8.26 5.84
C GLU A 16 -4.47 7.28 4.95
N LYS A 17 -4.38 6.00 5.33
CA LYS A 17 -3.83 4.96 4.44
C LYS A 17 -4.62 4.81 3.15
N ARG A 18 -5.95 4.79 3.21
CA ARG A 18 -6.78 4.72 2.01
C ARG A 18 -6.58 5.96 1.14
N GLU A 19 -6.49 7.15 1.75
CA GLU A 19 -6.28 8.40 1.02
C GLU A 19 -4.92 8.41 0.31
N LEU A 20 -3.82 8.06 1.00
CA LEU A 20 -2.48 7.99 0.42
C LEU A 20 -2.41 7.07 -0.81
N PHE A 21 -3.09 5.93 -0.77
CA PHE A 21 -3.06 4.94 -1.86
C PHE A 21 -4.26 5.02 -2.82
N SER A 22 -5.19 5.96 -2.60
CA SER A 22 -6.41 6.09 -3.43
C SER A 22 -6.11 6.47 -4.89
N GLN A 23 -4.95 7.08 -5.14
CA GLN A 23 -4.48 7.45 -6.47
C GLN A 23 -4.03 6.25 -7.33
N TYR A 24 -3.92 5.05 -6.75
CA TYR A 24 -3.52 3.84 -7.46
C TYR A 24 -4.74 2.96 -7.71
N PRO A 25 -5.26 2.90 -8.95
CA PRO A 25 -6.48 2.15 -9.23
C PRO A 25 -6.30 0.63 -9.08
N PHE A 26 -5.07 0.14 -9.19
CA PHE A 26 -4.75 -1.27 -9.09
C PHE A 26 -3.74 -1.56 -7.98
N ARG A 27 -3.95 -2.68 -7.29
CA ARG A 27 -3.11 -3.14 -6.18
C ARG A 27 -1.65 -3.35 -6.58
N ILE A 28 -1.41 -3.78 -7.83
CA ILE A 28 -0.05 -3.96 -8.35
C ILE A 28 0.72 -2.63 -8.37
N ILE A 29 0.04 -1.52 -8.65
CA ILE A 29 0.62 -0.17 -8.69
C ILE A 29 0.86 0.33 -7.26
N ASP A 30 -0.09 0.17 -6.34
CA ASP A 30 0.13 0.43 -4.89
C ASP A 30 1.40 -0.30 -4.41
N ARG A 31 1.50 -1.61 -4.68
CA ARG A 31 2.66 -2.41 -4.29
C ARG A 31 3.98 -1.90 -4.89
N LEU A 32 3.97 -1.46 -6.15
CA LEU A 32 5.13 -0.85 -6.79
C LEU A 32 5.58 0.41 -6.03
N TYR A 33 4.68 1.35 -5.76
CA TYR A 33 5.04 2.60 -5.06
C TYR A 33 5.43 2.36 -3.60
N LYS A 34 4.82 1.38 -2.95
CA LYS A 34 5.24 0.92 -1.63
C LYS A 34 6.65 0.31 -1.65
N LYS A 35 7.00 -0.48 -2.67
CA LYS A 35 8.37 -1.00 -2.88
C LYS A 35 9.35 0.14 -3.12
N LYS A 36 9.03 1.09 -4.00
CA LYS A 36 9.85 2.28 -4.25
C LYS A 36 10.07 3.11 -2.98
N PHE A 37 9.05 3.26 -2.13
CA PHE A 37 9.19 3.89 -0.82
C PHE A 37 10.20 3.18 0.08
N PHE A 38 10.12 1.85 0.25
CA PHE A 38 11.10 1.16 1.09
C PHE A 38 12.51 1.19 0.49
N ASN A 39 12.63 1.16 -0.85
CA ASN A 39 13.90 1.33 -1.56
C ASN A 39 14.55 2.70 -1.27
N LEU A 40 13.77 3.77 -1.10
CA LEU A 40 14.29 5.09 -0.70
C LEU A 40 15.05 5.04 0.63
N PHE A 41 14.68 4.11 1.51
CA PHE A 41 15.34 3.84 2.79
C PHE A 41 16.30 2.63 2.71
N GLY A 42 16.71 2.21 1.52
CA GLY A 42 17.60 1.05 1.32
C GLY A 42 17.02 -0.26 1.83
N ASN A 43 15.68 -0.42 1.82
CA ASN A 43 14.97 -1.57 2.39
C ASN A 43 15.35 -1.86 3.84
N CYS A 44 15.56 -0.81 4.64
CA CYS A 44 15.90 -0.94 6.05
C CYS A 44 15.12 0.03 6.94
N CYS A 45 15.15 -0.25 8.24
CA CYS A 45 14.67 0.65 9.28
C CYS A 45 15.62 1.84 9.38
N PHE A 46 15.12 3.05 9.17
CA PHE A 46 15.93 4.26 9.22
C PHE A 46 16.67 4.42 10.56
N LYS A 47 16.04 4.04 11.67
CA LYS A 47 16.58 4.21 13.03
C LYS A 47 17.67 3.20 13.40
N CYS A 48 17.55 1.94 12.97
CA CYS A 48 18.41 0.86 13.49
C CYS A 48 19.01 -0.03 12.41
N GLY A 49 18.81 0.27 11.13
CA GLY A 49 19.35 -0.50 10.00
C GLY A 49 18.77 -1.90 9.83
N LYS A 50 17.75 -2.29 10.61
CA LYS A 50 17.13 -3.62 10.46
C LYS A 50 16.57 -3.76 9.04
N LEU A 51 17.03 -4.77 8.31
CA LEU A 51 16.61 -5.05 6.94
C LEU A 51 15.20 -5.62 6.87
N GLU A 52 14.53 -5.38 5.75
CA GLU A 52 13.36 -6.17 5.36
C GLU A 52 13.75 -7.63 5.09
N LYS A 53 12.80 -8.55 5.23
CA LYS A 53 13.01 -9.95 4.83
C LYS A 53 13.15 -10.04 3.31
N SER A 54 14.03 -10.92 2.84
CA SER A 54 14.11 -11.27 1.42
C SER A 54 12.85 -11.99 0.93
N THR A 55 12.20 -12.74 1.82
CA THR A 55 10.95 -13.45 1.54
C THR A 55 9.90 -13.16 2.63
N GLN A 56 8.68 -12.88 2.19
CA GLN A 56 7.56 -12.68 3.10
C GLN A 56 6.88 -14.02 3.38
N GLU A 57 7.02 -14.53 4.60
CA GLU A 57 6.32 -15.73 5.05
C GLU A 57 4.81 -15.46 5.19
N ILE A 58 4.00 -16.42 4.75
CA ILE A 58 2.54 -16.38 4.87
C ILE A 58 2.15 -16.29 6.36
N GLY A 59 1.23 -15.38 6.69
CA GLY A 59 0.75 -15.17 8.06
C GLY A 59 1.65 -14.29 8.94
N PHE A 60 2.86 -13.98 8.50
CA PHE A 60 3.74 -13.03 9.20
C PHE A 60 3.64 -11.67 8.53
N PRO A 61 3.66 -10.55 9.29
CA PRO A 61 3.70 -9.24 8.64
C PRO A 61 5.14 -8.87 8.26
N PRO A 62 5.36 -7.80 7.47
CA PRO A 62 6.70 -7.30 7.11
C PRO A 62 7.51 -6.82 8.32
N ASN A 63 8.84 -6.84 8.24
CA ASN A 63 9.70 -6.28 9.29
C ASN A 63 9.55 -4.76 9.37
N LEU A 64 9.42 -4.11 8.22
CA LEU A 64 9.31 -2.67 8.07
C LEU A 64 7.86 -2.21 8.02
N CYS A 65 7.67 -0.98 8.46
CA CYS A 65 6.40 -0.29 8.48
C CYS A 65 6.64 1.11 7.91
N MET A 66 5.68 1.57 7.11
CA MET A 66 5.55 2.98 6.78
C MET A 66 4.86 3.65 7.97
N ASP A 67 5.58 4.59 8.59
CA ASP A 67 5.16 5.27 9.82
C ASP A 67 5.19 6.80 9.65
N HIS A 68 4.49 7.51 10.51
CA HIS A 68 4.47 8.97 10.51
C HIS A 68 5.76 9.52 11.14
N HIS A 69 6.48 10.41 10.46
CA HIS A 69 7.63 11.11 11.03
C HIS A 69 7.20 12.04 12.18
N ILE A 70 6.31 12.99 11.89
CA ILE A 70 5.51 13.74 12.87
C ILE A 70 4.29 12.87 13.21
N PRO A 71 4.10 12.44 14.47
CA PRO A 71 3.00 11.56 14.84
C PRO A 71 1.64 12.26 14.75
N MET A 72 0.58 11.45 14.60
CA MET A 72 -0.82 11.91 14.52
C MET A 72 -1.26 12.72 15.74
N ALA A 73 -0.77 12.33 16.93
CA ALA A 73 -0.99 13.04 18.19
C ALA A 73 -0.49 14.50 18.17
N LEU A 74 0.52 14.79 17.36
CA LEU A 74 1.10 16.13 17.16
C LEU A 74 0.61 16.78 15.87
N GLY A 75 -0.42 16.23 15.24
CA GLY A 75 -1.01 16.78 14.01
C GLY A 75 -0.36 16.32 12.71
N GLY A 76 0.57 15.37 12.73
CA GLY A 76 1.11 14.80 11.50
C GLY A 76 0.12 13.89 10.78
N HIS A 77 0.23 13.84 9.46
CA HIS A 77 -0.63 13.07 8.56
C HIS A 77 0.17 12.05 7.74
N LEU A 78 -0.48 10.98 7.28
CA LEU A 78 0.14 9.99 6.39
C LEU A 78 0.25 10.51 4.95
N ILE A 79 1.12 11.49 4.74
CA ILE A 79 1.33 12.18 3.47
C ILE A 79 2.82 12.14 3.08
N PRO A 80 3.16 12.29 1.79
CA PRO A 80 4.54 12.51 1.35
C PRO A 80 5.22 13.61 2.18
N GLY A 81 6.51 13.45 2.46
CA GLY A 81 7.27 14.34 3.35
C GLY A 81 7.11 14.01 4.83
N ASN A 82 6.14 13.16 5.21
CA ASN A 82 5.94 12.74 6.60
C ASN A 82 5.99 11.21 6.79
N LEU A 83 6.46 10.45 5.80
CA LEU A 83 6.56 8.99 5.90
C LEU A 83 7.99 8.56 6.24
N VAL A 84 8.15 7.58 7.13
CA VAL A 84 9.45 7.00 7.47
C VAL A 84 9.38 5.48 7.52
N SER A 85 10.42 4.81 7.00
CA SER A 85 10.57 3.36 7.15
C SER A 85 11.13 3.02 8.53
N LEU A 86 10.34 2.35 9.36
CA LEU A 86 10.77 1.86 10.67
C LEU A 86 10.43 0.39 10.84
N CYS A 87 11.31 -0.37 11.51
CA CYS A 87 10.92 -1.69 11.98
C CYS A 87 9.89 -1.58 13.12
N ARG A 88 9.10 -2.64 13.34
CA ARG A 88 8.06 -2.64 14.39
C ARG A 88 8.58 -2.26 15.79
N ARG A 89 9.79 -2.69 16.13
CA ARG A 89 10.42 -2.34 17.43
C ARG A 89 10.66 -0.83 17.53
N CYS A 90 11.29 -0.23 16.52
CA CYS A 90 11.55 1.21 16.51
C CYS A 90 10.25 2.02 16.43
N ASN A 91 9.28 1.59 15.62
CA ASN A 91 7.96 2.22 15.57
C ASN A 91 7.28 2.19 16.96
N GLY A 92 7.26 1.03 17.63
CA GLY A 92 6.72 0.90 18.98
C GLY A 92 7.49 1.67 20.07
N LEU A 93 8.75 2.06 19.83
CA LEU A 93 9.52 2.95 20.71
C LEU A 93 9.28 4.43 20.40
N LYS A 94 8.96 4.76 19.15
CA LYS A 94 8.64 6.11 18.67
C LYS A 94 7.27 6.53 19.18
N LEU A 95 6.23 5.75 18.89
CA LEU A 95 4.83 6.08 19.22
C LEU A 95 4.51 7.55 18.90
N ASP A 96 4.07 8.30 19.90
CA ASP A 96 3.66 9.70 19.79
C ASP A 96 4.77 10.70 20.12
N LYS A 97 6.04 10.24 20.25
CA LYS A 97 7.18 11.14 20.43
C LYS A 97 7.36 12.04 19.21
N SER A 98 7.69 13.30 19.47
CA SER A 98 8.14 14.22 18.43
C SER A 98 9.44 13.73 17.78
N PRO A 99 9.74 14.18 16.55
CA PRO A 99 11.01 13.86 15.88
C PRO A 99 12.24 14.08 16.76
N SER A 100 12.33 15.23 17.43
CA SER A 100 13.46 15.60 18.29
C SER A 100 13.59 14.76 19.56
N GLU A 101 12.50 14.14 20.03
CA GLU A 101 12.55 13.21 21.18
C GLU A 101 13.00 11.79 20.78
N PHE A 102 12.84 11.42 19.51
CA PHE A 102 13.11 10.06 19.04
C PHE A 102 14.42 9.95 18.24
N TYR A 103 14.76 10.98 17.48
CA TYR A 103 15.96 11.05 16.67
C TYR A 103 16.98 12.01 17.30
N LYS A 104 18.26 11.70 17.09
CA LYS A 104 19.34 12.65 17.31
C LYS A 104 19.36 13.67 16.16
N GLN A 105 20.03 14.79 16.39
CA GLN A 105 20.14 15.85 15.39
C GLN A 105 20.77 15.34 14.07
N GLU A 106 21.82 14.52 14.13
CA GLU A 106 22.48 13.99 12.94
C GLU A 106 21.59 12.98 12.19
N GLU A 107 20.68 12.30 12.90
CA GLU A 107 19.69 11.42 12.28
C GLU A 107 18.59 12.24 11.59
N LEU A 108 18.18 13.38 12.14
CA LEU A 108 17.21 14.27 11.51
C LEU A 108 17.78 14.87 10.21
N GLU A 109 19.03 15.33 10.24
CA GLU A 109 19.72 15.87 9.05
C GLU A 109 19.83 14.82 7.94
N ARG A 110 20.14 13.57 8.28
CA ARG A 110 20.14 12.44 7.32
C ARG A 110 18.74 12.07 6.82
N LEU A 111 17.70 12.29 7.63
CA LEU A 111 16.32 11.92 7.28
C LEU A 111 15.71 12.93 6.30
N GLN A 112 16.01 14.21 6.47
CA GLN A 112 15.40 15.30 5.71
C GLN A 112 15.41 15.08 4.19
N PRO A 113 16.54 14.76 3.52
CA PRO A 113 16.52 14.54 2.07
C PRO A 113 15.65 13.36 1.63
N LEU A 114 15.46 12.35 2.50
CA LEU A 114 14.56 11.21 2.24
C LEU A 114 13.09 11.59 2.43
N LEU A 115 12.78 12.60 3.25
CA LEU A 115 11.43 13.16 3.36
C LEU A 115 11.14 14.02 2.13
N ASP A 116 12.05 14.91 1.76
CA ASP A 116 11.89 15.83 0.63
C ASP A 116 11.70 15.08 -0.70
N SER A 117 12.38 13.93 -0.88
CA SER A 117 12.28 13.10 -2.09
C SER A 117 10.92 12.40 -2.25
N GLN A 118 10.06 12.41 -1.23
CA GLN A 118 8.78 11.69 -1.27
C GLN A 118 7.75 12.35 -2.17
N GLU A 119 7.77 13.68 -2.29
CA GLU A 119 6.85 14.40 -3.19
C GLU A 119 6.97 13.86 -4.61
N GLU A 120 8.19 13.79 -5.14
CA GLU A 120 8.42 13.25 -6.47
C GLU A 120 8.10 11.74 -6.56
N LEU A 121 8.43 10.98 -5.51
CA LEU A 121 8.12 9.55 -5.47
C LEU A 121 6.61 9.26 -5.57
N PHE A 122 5.77 10.06 -4.91
CA PHE A 122 4.33 9.85 -4.86
C PHE A 122 3.55 10.68 -5.89
N LYS A 123 4.24 11.47 -6.73
CA LYS A 123 3.66 12.23 -7.84
C LYS A 123 3.29 11.31 -9.02
N PHE A 124 2.30 10.47 -8.78
CA PHE A 124 1.75 9.55 -9.76
C PHE A 124 0.43 10.06 -10.31
N SER A 125 0.26 9.94 -11.63
CA SER A 125 -1.03 10.08 -12.29
C SER A 125 -1.25 8.86 -13.17
N PHE A 126 -2.44 8.28 -13.08
CA PHE A 126 -2.80 7.13 -13.91
C PHE A 126 -3.16 7.60 -15.32
N ASP A 127 -2.46 7.08 -16.32
CA ASP A 127 -2.70 7.37 -17.74
C ASP A 127 -3.73 6.40 -18.33
N MET A 128 -4.97 6.89 -18.45
CA MET A 128 -6.09 6.12 -18.98
C MET A 128 -5.94 5.78 -20.47
N ASP A 129 -5.28 6.64 -21.25
CA ASP A 129 -5.12 6.44 -22.68
C ASP A 129 -4.11 5.32 -22.94
N LYS A 130 -2.97 5.34 -22.23
CA LYS A 130 -2.00 4.24 -22.25
C LYS A 130 -2.61 2.92 -21.76
N TRP A 131 -3.40 2.96 -20.69
CA TRP A 131 -4.07 1.77 -20.15
C TRP A 131 -4.99 1.12 -21.19
N LYS A 132 -5.82 1.91 -21.88
CA LYS A 132 -6.75 1.38 -22.89
C LYS A 132 -6.05 0.86 -24.14
N ASN A 133 -4.93 1.48 -24.53
CA ASN A 133 -4.19 1.08 -25.72
C ASN A 133 -3.45 -0.25 -25.52
N ASN A 134 -2.70 -0.39 -24.42
CA ASN A 134 -1.97 -1.62 -24.10
C ASN A 134 -1.66 -1.70 -22.60
N LYS A 135 -2.48 -2.45 -21.85
CA LYS A 135 -2.35 -2.63 -20.39
C LYS A 135 -0.99 -3.19 -19.99
N GLU A 136 -0.52 -4.21 -20.71
CA GLU A 136 0.74 -4.91 -20.44
C GLU A 136 1.94 -3.98 -20.60
N THR A 137 2.05 -3.34 -21.77
CA THR A 137 3.14 -2.37 -22.03
C THR A 137 3.12 -1.23 -21.02
N TYR A 138 1.95 -0.69 -20.69
CA TYR A 138 1.85 0.39 -19.72
C TYR A 138 2.34 -0.03 -18.32
N LEU A 139 1.96 -1.21 -17.84
CA LEU A 139 2.41 -1.71 -16.54
C LEU A 139 3.94 -1.95 -16.52
N ILE A 140 4.50 -2.46 -17.63
CA ILE A 140 5.96 -2.63 -17.79
C ILE A 140 6.66 -1.26 -17.78
N GLU A 141 6.14 -0.26 -18.49
CA GLU A 141 6.68 1.12 -18.51
C GLU A 141 6.70 1.77 -17.11
N LEU A 142 5.76 1.41 -16.22
CA LEU A 142 5.78 1.87 -14.83
C LEU A 142 6.94 1.26 -14.01
N GLY A 143 7.59 0.21 -14.52
CA GLY A 143 8.69 -0.52 -13.91
C GLY A 143 8.24 -1.77 -13.14
N ILE A 144 7.19 -2.44 -13.61
CA ILE A 144 6.73 -3.72 -13.06
C ILE A 144 7.32 -4.85 -13.91
N GLU A 145 7.92 -5.84 -13.25
CA GLU A 145 8.54 -6.99 -13.93
C GLU A 145 7.52 -7.75 -14.79
N GLU A 146 7.96 -8.21 -15.96
CA GLU A 146 7.11 -8.85 -16.98
C GLU A 146 6.34 -10.05 -16.43
N GLU A 147 6.98 -10.91 -15.63
CA GLU A 147 6.32 -12.08 -15.05
C GLU A 147 5.21 -11.69 -14.06
N VAL A 148 5.39 -10.57 -13.35
CA VAL A 148 4.40 -10.05 -12.40
C VAL A 148 3.24 -9.40 -13.16
N VAL A 149 3.51 -8.72 -14.28
CA VAL A 149 2.48 -8.17 -15.18
C VAL A 149 1.66 -9.30 -15.78
N HIS A 150 2.32 -10.32 -16.34
CA HIS A 150 1.66 -11.48 -16.92
C HIS A 150 0.73 -12.17 -15.91
N ALA A 151 1.22 -12.45 -14.70
CA ALA A 151 0.40 -13.02 -13.64
C ALA A 151 -0.76 -12.11 -13.22
N ALA A 152 -0.56 -10.78 -13.20
CA ALA A 152 -1.64 -9.84 -12.86
C ALA A 152 -2.73 -9.76 -13.94
N LEU A 153 -2.41 -9.98 -15.21
CA LEU A 153 -3.37 -9.93 -16.30
C LEU A 153 -4.06 -11.28 -16.56
N HIS A 154 -3.39 -12.41 -16.28
CA HIS A 154 -3.83 -13.73 -16.78
C HIS A 154 -3.99 -14.82 -15.70
N ASP A 155 -3.48 -14.63 -14.48
CA ASP A 155 -3.59 -15.62 -13.40
C ASP A 155 -4.64 -15.19 -12.37
N GLU A 156 -5.83 -15.78 -12.42
CA GLU A 156 -6.95 -15.51 -11.50
C GLU A 156 -6.63 -15.79 -10.02
N TYR A 157 -5.62 -16.61 -9.75
CA TYR A 157 -5.15 -16.92 -8.40
C TYR A 157 -4.10 -15.93 -7.90
N SER A 158 -3.60 -15.05 -8.78
CA SER A 158 -2.64 -14.02 -8.40
C SER A 158 -3.25 -13.03 -7.43
N THR A 159 -2.52 -12.70 -6.36
CA THR A 159 -2.95 -11.64 -5.43
C THR A 159 -2.97 -10.23 -6.05
N ASN A 160 -2.41 -10.11 -7.26
CA ASN A 160 -2.40 -8.91 -8.09
C ASN A 160 -3.36 -9.01 -9.28
N TYR A 161 -4.18 -10.06 -9.39
CA TYR A 161 -5.06 -10.26 -10.53
C TYR A 161 -5.96 -9.04 -10.75
N ILE A 162 -5.89 -8.49 -11.95
CA ILE A 162 -6.72 -7.40 -12.47
C ILE A 162 -7.70 -7.98 -13.49
N GLY A 163 -7.27 -8.97 -14.28
CA GLY A 163 -8.03 -9.49 -15.40
C GLY A 163 -8.36 -8.41 -16.44
N ASP A 164 -9.46 -8.61 -17.17
CA ASP A 164 -9.94 -7.69 -18.19
C ASP A 164 -10.88 -6.60 -17.66
N ILE A 165 -10.55 -6.00 -16.51
CA ILE A 165 -11.31 -4.85 -16.02
C ILE A 165 -11.14 -3.67 -16.99
N GLU A 166 -12.24 -3.26 -17.60
CA GLU A 166 -12.34 -1.98 -18.29
C GLU A 166 -12.70 -0.89 -17.27
N LEU A 167 -11.85 0.12 -17.16
CA LEU A 167 -12.12 1.29 -16.35
C LEU A 167 -13.00 2.25 -17.19
N GLU A 168 -14.31 2.01 -17.22
CA GLU A 168 -15.26 2.99 -17.72
C GLU A 168 -15.57 4.04 -16.64
N GLY A 169 -15.77 5.29 -17.07
CA GLY A 169 -15.87 6.45 -16.20
C GLY A 169 -16.77 6.24 -14.98
N ASN A 170 -16.18 6.34 -13.79
CA ASN A 170 -16.81 6.38 -12.46
C ASN A 170 -17.63 5.15 -12.00
N ARG A 171 -17.67 4.03 -12.73
CA ARG A 171 -18.25 2.79 -12.22
C ARG A 171 -17.38 1.60 -12.61
N VAL A 172 -16.83 0.92 -11.60
CA VAL A 172 -16.28 -0.42 -11.78
C VAL A 172 -17.49 -1.34 -11.98
N GLU A 173 -17.80 -1.68 -13.23
CA GLU A 173 -18.72 -2.77 -13.54
C GLU A 173 -17.99 -4.09 -13.31
N ILE A 174 -18.35 -4.79 -12.23
CA ILE A 174 -17.90 -6.15 -11.98
C ILE A 174 -18.88 -7.08 -12.68
N THR A 175 -18.50 -7.61 -13.84
CA THR A 175 -19.25 -8.67 -14.50
C THR A 175 -18.93 -9.99 -13.83
N ILE A 176 -19.84 -10.49 -12.99
CA ILE A 176 -19.76 -11.84 -12.43
C ILE A 176 -20.52 -12.78 -13.36
N THR A 177 -19.81 -13.61 -14.11
CA THR A 177 -20.39 -14.73 -14.85
C THR A 177 -20.66 -15.88 -13.88
N MET A 178 -21.93 -16.09 -13.55
CA MET A 178 -22.37 -17.29 -12.83
C MET A 178 -23.06 -18.24 -13.81
N ASP A 179 -22.71 -19.53 -13.76
CA ASP A 179 -23.47 -20.54 -14.49
C ASP A 179 -24.86 -20.71 -13.85
N GLN A 180 -25.84 -21.05 -14.68
CA GLN A 180 -27.25 -21.15 -14.27
C GLN A 180 -27.47 -22.27 -13.22
N GLU A 181 -26.65 -23.33 -13.24
CA GLU A 181 -26.75 -24.46 -12.32
C GLU A 181 -26.37 -24.05 -10.87
N SER A 182 -25.39 -23.15 -10.73
CA SER A 182 -24.96 -22.56 -9.47
C SER A 182 -26.00 -21.62 -8.85
N ILE A 183 -26.79 -20.94 -9.70
CA ILE A 183 -27.91 -20.09 -9.25
C ILE A 183 -29.06 -20.96 -8.73
N GLU A 184 -29.43 -22.00 -9.47
CA GLU A 184 -30.54 -22.89 -9.10
C GLU A 184 -30.27 -23.64 -7.78
N LYS A 185 -29.04 -24.14 -7.57
CA LYS A 185 -28.63 -24.77 -6.30
C LYS A 185 -28.72 -23.84 -5.09
N SER A 186 -28.55 -22.53 -5.30
CA SER A 186 -28.58 -21.53 -4.22
C SER A 186 -30.00 -21.14 -3.83
N LEU A 187 -30.95 -21.17 -4.77
CA LEU A 187 -32.36 -20.84 -4.54
C LEU A 187 -33.16 -22.00 -3.90
N ASP A 188 -32.73 -23.24 -4.11
CA ASP A 188 -33.43 -24.42 -3.60
C ASP A 188 -33.23 -24.65 -2.08
N ILE A 189 -32.22 -24.00 -1.49
CA ILE A 189 -31.93 -24.05 -0.04
C ILE A 189 -32.97 -23.24 0.76
N THR A 190 -33.61 -22.23 0.14
CA THR A 190 -34.58 -21.36 0.80
C THR A 190 -36.00 -21.92 0.87
N SER A 191 -36.36 -22.94 0.08
CA SER A 191 -37.72 -23.52 0.08
C SER A 191 -37.92 -24.75 0.97
N LYS A 192 -36.90 -25.21 1.72
CA LYS A 192 -37.00 -26.37 2.64
C LYS A 192 -37.05 -26.02 4.13
N LYS A 193 -37.68 -24.90 4.49
CA LYS A 193 -38.10 -24.61 5.87
C LYS A 193 -39.59 -24.28 5.93
N CYS A 194 -40.42 -25.32 5.94
CA CYS A 194 -41.70 -25.35 6.64
C CYS A 194 -41.66 -26.49 7.66
#